data_AF-A0A0G0FNC5-F1
#
_entry.id   AF-A0A0G0FNC5-F1
#
_cell.length_a   1.000
_cell.length_b   1.000
_cell.length_c   1.000
_cell.angle_alpha   90.00
_cell.angle_beta   90.00
_cell.angle_gamma   90.00
#
_symmetry.space_group_name_H-M   'P 1'
#
loop_
_entity.id
_entity.type
_entity.pdbx_description
1 polymer ?
#
loop_
_entity_poly.entity_id
_entity_poly.type
_entity_poly.pdbx_seq_one_letter_code
_entity_poly.pdbx_strand_id
1 'polypeptide(L)'
;MKTYLWIVVIILVLGLVGGGVYVFGFRSRNSDNNPTNLASEPSNGTVTKFIQADFIDLDKIFSVSKFRSGSGHDFSGNGETCRSMKHYFAPNWSQAGENLRQANNGMPPAPNGTNDINIYSPVDGTITGIKTEKSPIGEQIYIQPDSQKDYTIRLFHVYKNTGIEKGSKLTAGQKIGVIGQYSTTDIAVQKGRNNFISYFDVMPDSIFAKYIARGIKSKNELIISKAERDANPLQCNGENFTKNYDSDPSFGNYVFLSGYTGDTASPSSNSSNPSSQNPAETGGNGISREGGG
;
A
#
# COMPACT_ATOMS: atom_id res chain seq x y z
N MET A 1 -62.07 -12.60 -24.44
CA MET A 1 -62.17 -11.48 -25.41
C MET A 1 -62.44 -10.20 -24.63
N LYS A 2 -61.79 -9.11 -25.06
CA LYS A 2 -61.79 -7.69 -24.62
C LYS A 2 -63.10 -7.24 -23.92
N THR A 3 -63.09 -6.36 -22.91
CA THR A 3 -62.76 -4.92 -23.04
C THR A 3 -62.55 -4.19 -21.69
N TYR A 4 -61.67 -3.19 -21.72
CA TYR A 4 -61.53 -2.08 -20.75
C TYR A 4 -62.58 -0.99 -21.02
N LEU A 5 -63.04 -0.24 -20.00
CA LEU A 5 -63.13 1.23 -20.06
C LEU A 5 -63.41 1.89 -18.68
N TRP A 6 -62.82 3.07 -18.54
CA TRP A 6 -62.70 4.01 -17.42
C TRP A 6 -63.96 4.78 -17.05
N ILE A 7 -64.07 5.26 -15.79
CA ILE A 7 -64.61 6.60 -15.45
C ILE A 7 -63.86 7.19 -14.24
N VAL A 8 -63.32 8.41 -14.43
CA VAL A 8 -62.82 9.35 -13.40
C VAL A 8 -63.91 10.39 -13.17
N VAL A 9 -64.19 10.78 -11.92
CA VAL A 9 -64.93 12.01 -11.58
C VAL A 9 -64.20 12.76 -10.47
N ILE A 10 -63.86 14.01 -10.77
CA ILE A 10 -63.31 15.04 -9.86
C ILE A 10 -64.41 16.10 -9.69
N ILE A 11 -64.71 16.51 -8.45
CA ILE A 11 -65.27 17.85 -8.16
C ILE A 11 -64.65 18.40 -6.86
N LEU A 12 -64.16 19.63 -6.98
CA LEU A 12 -63.58 20.55 -6.00
C LEU A 12 -64.60 21.65 -5.62
N VAL A 13 -64.35 22.38 -4.52
CA VAL A 13 -64.64 23.82 -4.19
C VAL A 13 -64.91 23.93 -2.66
N LEU A 14 -64.02 24.45 -1.79
CA LEU A 14 -63.53 25.83 -1.50
C LEU A 14 -64.53 26.78 -0.81
N GLY A 15 -64.13 27.34 0.35
CA GLY A 15 -64.75 28.50 1.02
C GLY A 15 -64.08 28.90 2.35
N LEU A 16 -63.18 29.90 2.31
CA LEU A 16 -62.61 30.69 3.43
C LEU A 16 -63.71 31.61 4.05
N VAL A 17 -63.71 32.14 5.29
CA VAL A 17 -62.83 33.10 6.01
C VAL A 17 -63.41 33.20 7.46
N GLY A 18 -62.67 33.11 8.57
CA GLY A 18 -62.08 34.28 9.26
C GLY A 18 -62.13 34.22 10.80
N GLY A 19 -61.01 34.59 11.44
CA GLY A 19 -60.97 35.35 12.71
C GLY A 19 -60.96 34.58 14.05
N GLY A 20 -59.77 34.39 14.64
CA GLY A 20 -59.64 33.97 16.05
C GLY A 20 -58.20 33.68 16.48
N VAL A 21 -57.47 34.72 16.89
CA VAL A 21 -56.13 34.63 17.48
C VAL A 21 -56.24 34.07 18.90
N TYR A 22 -55.59 32.95 19.18
CA TYR A 22 -55.22 32.55 20.55
C TYR A 22 -53.74 32.22 20.60
N VAL A 23 -53.02 33.06 21.34
CA VAL A 23 -51.61 32.92 21.70
C VAL A 23 -51.53 32.09 22.98
N PHE A 24 -50.82 30.97 22.95
CA PHE A 24 -50.20 30.39 24.14
C PHE A 24 -48.75 30.05 23.82
N GLY A 25 -47.85 30.76 24.47
CA GLY A 25 -46.41 30.64 24.29
C GLY A 25 -45.82 29.45 25.04
N PHE A 26 -44.86 28.80 24.40
CA PHE A 26 -43.73 28.20 25.08
C PHE A 26 -42.45 28.79 24.50
N ARG A 27 -41.59 29.31 25.40
CA ARG A 27 -40.25 29.80 25.12
C ARG A 27 -39.41 28.70 24.45
N SER A 28 -38.77 29.03 23.33
CA SER A 28 -37.48 28.43 22.96
C SER A 28 -36.52 29.55 22.56
N ARG A 29 -35.33 29.52 23.16
CA ARG A 29 -34.28 30.54 23.03
C ARG A 29 -33.69 30.52 21.61
N ASN A 30 -33.44 31.70 21.04
CA ASN A 30 -32.57 31.91 19.88
C ASN A 30 -31.21 31.21 20.09
N SER A 31 -30.72 30.51 19.07
CA SER A 31 -29.30 30.23 18.90
C SER A 31 -29.01 30.03 17.42
N ASP A 32 -27.91 30.64 17.00
CA ASP A 32 -27.53 30.93 15.62
C ASP A 32 -27.20 29.70 14.76
N ASN A 33 -27.26 29.94 13.46
CA ASN A 33 -26.87 29.04 12.39
C ASN A 33 -25.39 28.62 12.49
N ASN A 34 -25.10 27.35 12.79
CA ASN A 34 -23.96 26.60 12.23
C ASN A 34 -24.01 25.12 12.65
N PRO A 35 -24.11 24.13 11.75
CA PRO A 35 -23.61 22.80 12.04
C PRO A 35 -22.24 22.66 11.36
N THR A 36 -21.20 23.15 12.04
CA THR A 36 -19.87 22.56 11.89
C THR A 36 -19.96 21.11 12.35
N ASN A 37 -20.33 20.22 11.43
CA ASN A 37 -20.01 18.81 11.55
C ASN A 37 -18.56 18.64 11.06
N LEU A 38 -17.64 19.24 11.82
CA LEU A 38 -16.23 18.84 11.81
C LEU A 38 -16.23 17.46 12.46
N ALA A 39 -16.37 16.43 11.63
CA ALA A 39 -16.08 15.07 12.02
C ALA A 39 -14.66 15.06 12.60
N SER A 40 -14.60 14.70 13.87
CA SER A 40 -13.45 14.74 14.75
C SER A 40 -12.23 14.03 14.18
N GLU A 41 -11.13 14.76 14.03
CA GLU A 41 -9.77 14.25 14.12
C GLU A 41 -9.61 13.34 15.35
N PRO A 42 -9.04 12.13 15.27
CA PRO A 42 -8.53 11.47 16.46
C PRO A 42 -7.08 11.92 16.66
N SER A 43 -6.88 13.03 17.37
CA SER A 43 -5.54 13.41 17.85
C SER A 43 -5.54 13.72 19.35
N ASN A 44 -6.12 12.85 20.18
CA ASN A 44 -5.70 12.75 21.59
C ASN A 44 -6.12 11.47 22.34
N GLY A 45 -6.37 10.36 21.64
CA GLY A 45 -6.41 9.04 22.26
C GLY A 45 -5.08 8.36 21.99
N THR A 46 -4.36 7.93 23.02
CA THR A 46 -3.11 7.17 22.85
C THR A 46 -3.44 5.90 22.05
N VAL A 47 -3.04 5.85 20.77
CA VAL A 47 -3.21 4.64 19.96
C VAL A 47 -2.37 3.54 20.61
N THR A 48 -3.02 2.46 21.05
CA THR A 48 -2.35 1.32 21.67
C THR A 48 -1.29 0.78 20.71
N LYS A 49 -0.04 0.71 21.17
CA LYS A 49 1.04 0.07 20.43
C LYS A 49 1.04 -1.42 20.76
N PHE A 50 0.96 -2.27 19.75
CA PHE A 50 0.84 -3.72 19.94
C PHE A 50 1.64 -4.56 18.94
N ILE A 51 2.33 -3.93 17.98
CA ILE A 51 3.29 -4.65 17.13
C ILE A 51 4.45 -5.13 17.98
N GLN A 52 4.86 -6.38 17.78
CA GLN A 52 5.89 -7.07 18.55
C GLN A 52 7.10 -7.45 17.71
N ALA A 53 6.94 -7.55 16.38
CA ALA A 53 8.02 -7.78 15.43
C ALA A 53 7.79 -6.99 14.14
N ASP A 54 8.88 -6.75 13.40
CA ASP A 54 8.76 -6.30 12.01
C ASP A 54 8.19 -7.46 11.17
N PHE A 55 7.39 -7.13 10.17
CA PHE A 55 6.72 -8.15 9.36
C PHE A 55 7.55 -8.58 8.14
N ILE A 56 8.71 -7.96 7.91
CA ILE A 56 9.51 -8.18 6.69
C ILE A 56 11.02 -8.11 6.97
N ASP A 57 11.83 -8.77 6.13
CA ASP A 57 13.28 -8.54 6.04
C ASP A 57 13.53 -7.07 5.66
N LEU A 58 13.55 -6.18 6.66
CA LEU A 58 13.54 -4.74 6.42
C LEU A 58 14.74 -4.31 5.58
N ASP A 59 15.93 -4.86 5.78
CA ASP A 59 17.15 -4.53 5.02
C ASP A 59 17.04 -4.75 3.51
N LYS A 60 16.11 -5.61 3.06
CA LYS A 60 15.77 -5.83 1.65
C LYS A 60 14.68 -4.89 1.11
N ILE A 61 14.28 -3.88 1.88
CA ILE A 61 13.28 -2.88 1.46
C ILE A 61 13.95 -1.56 1.15
N PHE A 62 13.65 -1.01 -0.02
CA PHE A 62 14.22 0.24 -0.51
C PHE A 62 13.31 1.44 -0.24
N SER A 63 11.99 1.25 -0.30
CA SER A 63 11.04 2.33 -0.03
C SER A 63 9.77 1.85 0.63
N VAL A 64 9.16 2.73 1.42
CA VAL A 64 7.85 2.51 2.06
C VAL A 64 6.90 3.62 1.62
N SER A 65 5.68 3.26 1.18
CA SER A 65 4.66 4.24 0.85
C SER A 65 4.07 4.86 2.12
N LYS A 66 3.59 6.10 2.00
CA LYS A 66 2.87 6.78 3.07
C LYS A 66 1.44 6.27 3.20
N PHE A 67 0.89 6.33 4.40
CA PHE A 67 -0.54 6.17 4.66
C PHE A 67 -1.30 7.33 3.99
N ARG A 68 -2.47 7.07 3.38
CA ARG A 68 -3.22 8.00 2.51
C ARG A 68 -2.47 8.45 1.23
N SER A 69 -1.57 7.61 0.74
CA SER A 69 -0.88 7.84 -0.54
C SER A 69 -1.75 7.45 -1.75
N GLY A 70 -1.28 7.84 -2.94
CA GLY A 70 -1.78 7.32 -4.21
C GLY A 70 -1.07 6.05 -4.70
N SER A 71 -0.43 5.33 -3.78
CA SER A 71 0.33 4.12 -4.10
C SER A 71 -0.56 2.93 -4.38
N GLY A 72 -0.23 2.18 -5.43
CA GLY A 72 -0.97 1.00 -5.86
C GLY A 72 -2.39 1.33 -6.33
N HIS A 73 -3.39 0.97 -5.52
CA HIS A 73 -4.80 1.12 -5.87
C HIS A 73 -5.60 1.71 -4.69
N ASP A 74 -6.84 2.14 -4.93
CA ASP A 74 -7.70 2.65 -3.88
C ASP A 74 -7.93 1.56 -2.83
N PHE A 75 -7.72 1.93 -1.57
CA PHE A 75 -7.98 1.09 -0.43
C PHE A 75 -8.51 1.96 0.70
N SER A 76 -9.53 2.73 0.35
CA SER A 76 -10.12 3.74 1.22
C SER A 76 -10.91 3.13 2.38
N GLY A 77 -11.01 3.91 3.46
CA GLY A 77 -11.84 3.64 4.62
C GLY A 77 -11.98 4.93 5.43
N ASN A 78 -12.52 4.84 6.64
CA ASN A 78 -12.67 5.96 7.58
C ASN A 78 -13.61 7.06 7.05
N GLY A 79 -14.48 6.73 6.09
CA GLY A 79 -15.28 7.72 5.35
C GLY A 79 -14.46 8.57 4.38
N GLU A 80 -13.18 8.26 4.18
CA GLU A 80 -12.31 8.86 3.20
C GLU A 80 -12.42 8.13 1.85
N THR A 81 -12.03 8.77 0.76
CA THR A 81 -12.16 8.24 -0.62
C THR A 81 -10.90 8.48 -1.45
N CYS A 82 -10.71 7.67 -2.50
CA CYS A 82 -9.60 7.71 -3.45
C CYS A 82 -8.24 7.93 -2.78
N ARG A 83 -7.83 6.98 -1.94
CA ARG A 83 -6.51 6.95 -1.28
C ARG A 83 -6.23 5.55 -0.74
N SER A 84 -4.95 5.19 -0.66
CA SER A 84 -4.57 3.92 -0.07
C SER A 84 -4.36 4.05 1.44
N MET A 85 -5.10 3.27 2.22
CA MET A 85 -4.90 3.14 3.68
C MET A 85 -3.90 2.04 4.04
N LYS A 86 -3.01 1.71 3.12
CA LYS A 86 -1.95 0.72 3.29
C LYS A 86 -0.58 1.38 3.34
N HIS A 87 0.41 0.62 3.78
CA HIS A 87 1.81 0.89 3.49
C HIS A 87 2.33 -0.18 2.54
N TYR A 88 2.84 0.24 1.40
CA TYR A 88 3.54 -0.61 0.45
C TYR A 88 5.03 -0.63 0.79
N PHE A 89 5.63 -1.81 0.82
CA PHE A 89 7.04 -2.06 1.08
C PHE A 89 7.64 -2.61 -0.20
N ALA A 90 8.47 -1.79 -0.85
CA ALA A 90 9.05 -2.11 -2.15
C ALA A 90 10.57 -2.33 -2.02
N PRO A 91 11.12 -3.43 -2.57
CA PRO A 91 12.56 -3.58 -2.78
C PRO A 91 13.05 -2.58 -3.84
N ASN A 92 14.37 -2.52 -4.06
CA ASN A 92 14.91 -1.67 -5.11
C ASN A 92 14.52 -2.25 -6.48
N TRP A 93 13.79 -1.48 -7.27
CA TRP A 93 13.45 -1.85 -8.64
C TRP A 93 14.64 -1.56 -9.55
N SER A 94 15.58 -2.50 -9.61
CA SER A 94 16.69 -2.46 -10.55
C SER A 94 16.21 -2.70 -11.99
N GLN A 95 17.05 -2.34 -12.98
CA GLN A 95 16.79 -2.66 -14.39
C GLN A 95 16.59 -4.17 -14.62
N ALA A 96 17.23 -5.02 -13.82
CA ALA A 96 17.03 -6.47 -13.88
C ALA A 96 15.60 -6.85 -13.45
N GLY A 97 15.08 -6.24 -12.37
CA GLY A 97 13.69 -6.43 -11.94
C GLY A 97 12.70 -5.98 -13.00
N GLU A 98 12.94 -4.82 -13.63
CA GLU A 98 12.14 -4.32 -14.75
C GLU A 98 12.09 -5.32 -15.92
N ASN A 99 13.25 -5.81 -16.34
CA ASN A 99 13.35 -6.77 -17.46
C ASN A 99 12.58 -8.06 -17.15
N LEU A 100 12.69 -8.57 -15.92
CA LEU A 100 11.94 -9.77 -15.48
C LEU A 100 10.43 -9.52 -15.47
N ARG A 101 9.99 -8.34 -15.03
CA ARG A 101 8.58 -7.95 -15.04
C ARG A 101 8.03 -7.87 -16.46
N GLN A 102 8.78 -7.25 -17.37
CA GLN A 102 8.42 -7.16 -18.78
C GLN A 102 8.32 -8.55 -19.44
N ALA A 103 9.27 -9.44 -19.13
CA ALA A 103 9.25 -10.83 -19.59
C ALA A 103 8.08 -11.63 -19.01
N ASN A 104 7.50 -11.20 -17.89
CA ASN A 104 6.40 -11.87 -17.19
C ASN A 104 5.09 -11.06 -17.26
N ASN A 105 4.78 -10.47 -18.44
CA ASN A 105 3.52 -9.76 -18.71
C ASN A 105 3.19 -8.63 -17.71
N GLY A 106 4.19 -7.91 -17.22
CA GLY A 106 4.00 -6.84 -16.25
C GLY A 106 3.95 -7.31 -14.79
N MET A 107 4.18 -8.60 -14.52
CA MET A 107 4.10 -9.19 -13.18
C MET A 107 5.50 -9.45 -12.59
N PRO A 108 5.75 -9.15 -11.31
CA PRO A 108 7.02 -9.53 -10.68
C PRO A 108 7.17 -11.05 -10.71
N PRO A 109 8.42 -11.57 -10.76
CA PRO A 109 8.66 -13.01 -10.70
C PRO A 109 8.20 -13.57 -9.34
N ALA A 110 7.66 -14.79 -9.38
CA ALA A 110 7.33 -15.53 -8.16
C ALA A 110 8.62 -15.82 -7.34
N PRO A 111 8.48 -16.11 -6.02
CA PRO A 111 9.59 -16.52 -5.18
C PRO A 111 10.34 -17.72 -5.77
N ASN A 112 11.67 -17.71 -5.66
CA ASN A 112 12.56 -18.73 -6.24
C ASN A 112 13.39 -19.49 -5.19
N GLY A 113 13.16 -19.22 -3.90
CA GLY A 113 13.86 -19.84 -2.76
C GLY A 113 15.27 -19.32 -2.50
N THR A 114 15.83 -18.46 -3.36
CA THR A 114 17.23 -18.00 -3.28
C THR A 114 17.32 -16.56 -2.77
N ASN A 115 16.61 -15.63 -3.42
CA ASN A 115 16.69 -14.20 -3.12
C ASN A 115 15.38 -13.63 -2.56
N ASP A 116 14.52 -14.52 -2.07
CA ASP A 116 13.21 -14.13 -1.57
C ASP A 116 13.34 -13.25 -0.32
N ILE A 117 12.32 -12.43 -0.09
CA ILE A 117 12.21 -11.54 1.07
C ILE A 117 11.26 -12.21 2.05
N ASN A 118 11.73 -12.48 3.28
CA ASN A 118 10.91 -13.15 4.27
C ASN A 118 9.78 -12.26 4.77
N ILE A 119 8.62 -12.89 5.01
CA ILE A 119 7.47 -12.27 5.66
C ILE A 119 7.23 -12.96 7.00
N TYR A 120 7.08 -12.15 8.05
CA TYR A 120 6.93 -12.54 9.44
C TYR A 120 5.58 -12.11 10.00
N SER A 121 5.09 -12.81 11.00
CA SER A 121 3.97 -12.32 11.80
C SER A 121 4.41 -11.12 12.64
N PRO A 122 3.78 -9.94 12.53
CA PRO A 122 4.16 -8.79 13.36
C PRO A 122 3.68 -8.90 14.81
N VAL A 123 2.83 -9.88 15.12
CA VAL A 123 2.18 -10.06 16.42
C VAL A 123 2.03 -11.55 16.75
N ASP A 124 1.91 -11.86 18.04
CA ASP A 124 1.23 -13.04 18.52
C ASP A 124 -0.25 -12.92 18.15
N GLY A 125 -0.81 -13.96 17.54
CA GLY A 125 -2.16 -13.86 17.03
C GLY A 125 -2.70 -15.12 16.37
N THR A 126 -3.80 -14.95 15.67
CA THR A 126 -4.49 -16.03 14.97
C THR A 126 -4.84 -15.61 13.56
N ILE A 127 -4.59 -16.48 12.59
CA ILE A 127 -5.03 -16.25 11.22
C ILE A 127 -6.55 -16.43 11.16
N THR A 128 -7.28 -15.35 10.86
CA THR A 128 -8.74 -15.38 10.77
C THR A 128 -9.25 -15.59 9.35
N GLY A 129 -8.39 -15.41 8.35
CA GLY A 129 -8.71 -15.62 6.95
C GLY A 129 -7.48 -15.61 6.06
N ILE A 130 -7.60 -16.32 4.95
CA ILE A 130 -6.67 -16.26 3.82
C ILE A 130 -7.53 -16.06 2.58
N LYS A 131 -7.16 -15.10 1.73
CA LYS A 131 -7.90 -14.77 0.52
C LYS A 131 -6.95 -14.75 -0.68
N THR A 132 -7.30 -15.48 -1.72
CA THR A 132 -6.60 -15.41 -3.00
C THR A 132 -6.75 -14.01 -3.60
N GLU A 133 -5.65 -13.51 -4.14
CA GLU A 133 -5.61 -12.21 -4.81
C GLU A 133 -6.20 -12.33 -6.23
N LYS A 134 -6.68 -11.21 -6.81
CA LYS A 134 -7.14 -11.21 -8.21
C LYS A 134 -5.96 -11.45 -9.16
N SER A 135 -4.78 -10.95 -8.78
CA SER A 135 -3.51 -11.22 -9.43
C SER A 135 -2.93 -12.54 -8.90
N PRO A 136 -2.21 -13.32 -9.72
CA PRO A 136 -1.47 -14.51 -9.27
C PRO A 136 -0.20 -14.16 -8.45
N ILE A 137 -0.26 -13.11 -7.62
CA ILE A 137 0.83 -12.66 -6.75
C ILE A 137 0.41 -12.91 -5.31
N GLY A 138 0.76 -14.09 -4.81
CA GLY A 138 0.53 -14.49 -3.42
C GLY A 138 -0.93 -14.44 -2.96
N GLU A 139 -1.11 -14.33 -1.65
CA GLU A 139 -2.39 -14.32 -0.96
C GLU A 139 -2.45 -13.20 0.09
N GLN A 140 -3.66 -12.80 0.46
CA GLN A 140 -3.91 -11.92 1.59
C GLN A 140 -4.06 -12.75 2.87
N ILE A 141 -3.28 -12.43 3.90
CA ILE A 141 -3.32 -13.09 5.21
C ILE A 141 -3.89 -12.13 6.24
N TYR A 142 -4.95 -12.54 6.93
CA TYR A 142 -5.64 -11.76 7.96
C TYR A 142 -5.25 -12.29 9.33
N ILE A 143 -4.64 -11.45 10.16
CA ILE A 143 -4.14 -11.80 11.49
C ILE A 143 -4.87 -10.97 12.53
N GLN A 144 -5.51 -11.64 13.47
CA GLN A 144 -6.11 -11.04 14.67
C GLN A 144 -5.06 -11.08 15.80
N PRO A 145 -4.55 -9.94 16.29
CA PRO A 145 -3.62 -9.92 17.42
C PRO A 145 -4.26 -10.52 18.67
N ASP A 146 -3.48 -11.24 19.48
CA ASP A 146 -3.97 -11.80 20.74
C ASP A 146 -4.19 -10.72 21.81
N SER A 147 -3.37 -9.67 21.80
CA SER A 147 -3.45 -8.55 22.74
C SER A 147 -4.52 -7.51 22.38
N GLN A 148 -5.02 -7.48 21.14
CA GLN A 148 -5.92 -6.44 20.64
C GLN A 148 -6.99 -7.05 19.70
N LYS A 149 -8.10 -7.48 20.30
CA LYS A 149 -9.17 -8.26 19.63
C LYS A 149 -10.07 -7.46 18.68
N ASP A 150 -9.98 -6.14 18.72
CA ASP A 150 -10.68 -5.22 17.83
C ASP A 150 -9.86 -4.87 16.57
N TYR A 151 -8.61 -5.32 16.46
CA TYR A 151 -7.74 -5.01 15.31
C TYR A 151 -7.58 -6.19 14.35
N THR A 152 -7.41 -5.94 13.06
CA THR A 152 -6.97 -6.94 12.10
C THR A 152 -5.80 -6.39 11.32
N ILE A 153 -4.71 -7.14 11.26
CA ILE A 153 -3.59 -6.87 10.38
C ILE A 153 -3.82 -7.68 9.11
N ARG A 154 -3.74 -7.02 7.95
CA ARG A 154 -3.76 -7.69 6.66
C ARG A 154 -2.42 -7.53 5.97
N LEU A 155 -1.81 -8.65 5.62
CA LEU A 155 -0.62 -8.71 4.77
C LEU A 155 -1.06 -9.13 3.37
N PHE A 156 -0.46 -8.56 2.34
CA PHE A 156 -0.83 -8.77 0.93
C PHE A 156 0.34 -9.34 0.14
N HIS A 157 0.05 -10.00 -0.98
CA HIS A 157 1.04 -10.57 -1.89
C HIS A 157 1.96 -11.61 -1.26
N VAL A 158 1.50 -12.30 -0.19
CA VAL A 158 2.34 -13.25 0.56
C VAL A 158 2.25 -14.65 -0.04
N TYR A 159 3.38 -15.23 -0.40
CA TYR A 159 3.49 -16.67 -0.67
C TYR A 159 3.73 -17.37 0.66
N LYS A 160 2.64 -17.87 1.26
CA LYS A 160 2.68 -18.44 2.61
C LYS A 160 3.45 -19.75 2.69
N ASN A 161 4.06 -20.01 3.83
CA ASN A 161 4.69 -21.29 4.13
C ASN A 161 3.65 -22.40 4.31
N THR A 162 4.06 -23.65 4.11
CA THR A 162 3.24 -24.83 4.45
C THR A 162 2.84 -24.80 5.93
N GLY A 163 1.58 -25.13 6.23
CA GLY A 163 1.02 -25.12 7.59
C GLY A 163 0.49 -23.76 8.07
N ILE A 164 0.63 -22.71 7.26
CA ILE A 164 -0.01 -21.42 7.48
C ILE A 164 -1.42 -21.47 6.88
N GLU A 165 -2.43 -21.60 7.74
CA GLU A 165 -3.84 -21.72 7.35
C GLU A 165 -4.77 -20.95 8.29
N LYS A 166 -6.05 -20.83 7.93
CA LYS A 166 -7.03 -20.21 8.81
C LYS A 166 -7.14 -21.00 10.12
N GLY A 167 -7.02 -20.31 11.25
CA GLY A 167 -7.02 -20.89 12.58
C GLY A 167 -5.61 -21.10 13.16
N SER A 168 -4.55 -21.04 12.35
CA SER A 168 -3.18 -21.17 12.84
C SER A 168 -2.88 -20.08 13.89
N LYS A 169 -2.27 -20.51 15.00
CA LYS A 169 -1.67 -19.63 16.00
C LYS A 169 -0.29 -19.21 15.53
N LEU A 170 0.00 -17.92 15.68
CA LEU A 170 1.26 -17.31 15.30
C LEU A 170 1.95 -16.73 16.52
N THR A 171 3.27 -16.79 16.50
CA THR A 171 4.13 -16.00 17.40
C THR A 171 4.70 -14.81 16.64
N ALA A 172 4.85 -13.66 17.29
CA ALA A 172 5.53 -12.51 16.71
C ALA A 172 6.95 -12.87 16.25
N GLY A 173 7.31 -12.45 15.04
CA GLY A 173 8.58 -12.78 14.41
C GLY A 173 8.63 -14.19 13.79
N GLN A 174 7.56 -14.99 13.87
CA GLN A 174 7.48 -16.25 13.13
C GLN A 174 7.44 -15.99 11.64
N LYS A 175 8.32 -16.66 10.86
CA LYS A 175 8.26 -16.61 9.40
C LYS A 175 7.01 -17.34 8.91
N ILE A 176 6.13 -16.61 8.22
CA ILE A 176 4.85 -17.12 7.71
C ILE A 176 4.81 -17.20 6.19
N GLY A 177 5.79 -16.64 5.50
CA GLY A 177 5.87 -16.70 4.04
C GLY A 177 7.05 -15.93 3.50
N VAL A 178 6.97 -15.66 2.20
CA VAL A 178 7.94 -14.87 1.45
C VAL A 178 7.25 -14.05 0.36
N ILE A 179 7.97 -13.07 -0.18
CA ILE A 179 7.71 -12.45 -1.50
C ILE A 179 8.95 -12.57 -2.38
N GLY A 180 8.79 -12.47 -3.70
CA GLY A 180 9.92 -12.47 -4.63
C GLY A 180 10.79 -11.21 -4.47
N GLN A 181 12.06 -11.31 -4.84
CA GLN A 181 13.07 -10.24 -4.70
C GLN A 181 12.66 -8.88 -5.29
N TYR A 182 11.86 -8.89 -6.35
CA TYR A 182 11.37 -7.68 -7.05
C TYR A 182 9.86 -7.48 -6.85
N SER A 183 9.27 -8.13 -5.86
CA SER A 183 7.84 -7.96 -5.55
C SER A 183 7.66 -6.91 -4.47
N THR A 184 6.70 -6.03 -4.67
CA THR A 184 6.17 -5.18 -3.60
C THR A 184 5.16 -5.97 -2.78
N THR A 185 5.11 -5.75 -1.47
CA THR A 185 4.04 -6.21 -0.57
C THR A 185 3.41 -5.02 0.11
N ASP A 186 2.27 -5.22 0.77
CA ASP A 186 1.63 -4.18 1.55
C ASP A 186 1.05 -4.72 2.86
N ILE A 187 0.86 -3.80 3.79
CA ILE A 187 0.27 -4.03 5.11
C ILE A 187 -0.81 -3.00 5.38
N ALA A 188 -1.94 -3.46 5.90
CA ALA A 188 -3.03 -2.63 6.41
C ALA A 188 -3.35 -3.02 7.86
N VAL A 189 -3.60 -2.03 8.71
CA VAL A 189 -4.09 -2.25 10.08
C VAL A 189 -5.48 -1.65 10.19
N GLN A 190 -6.45 -2.49 10.52
CA GLN A 190 -7.86 -2.12 10.61
C GLN A 190 -8.34 -2.28 12.06
N LYS A 191 -9.06 -1.31 12.61
CA LYS A 191 -9.76 -1.36 13.90
C LYS A 191 -11.27 -1.46 13.65
N GLY A 192 -11.91 -2.56 14.03
CA GLY A 192 -13.33 -2.78 13.75
C GLY A 192 -13.62 -2.86 12.25
N ARG A 193 -14.66 -2.18 11.77
CA ARG A 193 -15.07 -2.19 10.35
C ARG A 193 -14.67 -0.91 9.64
N ASN A 194 -13.92 -1.05 8.54
CA ASN A 194 -13.53 0.03 7.62
C ASN A 194 -12.81 1.22 8.27
N ASN A 195 -12.26 1.07 9.48
CA ASN A 195 -11.42 2.09 10.10
C ASN A 195 -9.97 1.60 10.09
N PHE A 196 -9.14 2.21 9.27
CA PHE A 196 -7.74 1.93 9.10
C PHE A 196 -6.88 2.93 9.85
N ILE A 197 -5.78 2.42 10.40
CA ILE A 197 -4.77 3.18 11.13
C ILE A 197 -3.42 2.83 10.50
N SER A 198 -2.47 3.77 10.53
CA SER A 198 -1.12 3.49 10.03
C SER A 198 -0.49 2.33 10.83
N TYR A 199 0.23 1.44 10.12
CA TYR A 199 1.03 0.39 10.76
C TYR A 199 2.05 0.98 11.75
N PHE A 200 2.61 2.14 11.42
CA PHE A 200 3.56 2.86 12.28
C PHE A 200 2.89 3.47 13.52
N ASP A 201 1.61 3.83 13.44
CA ASP A 201 0.83 4.31 14.60
C ASP A 201 0.54 3.23 15.64
N VAL A 202 0.65 1.95 15.29
CA VAL A 202 0.51 0.84 16.26
C VAL A 202 1.85 0.17 16.60
N MET A 203 2.95 0.67 16.01
CA MET A 203 4.31 0.18 16.24
C MET A 203 4.97 0.86 17.45
N PRO A 204 5.52 0.10 18.41
CA PRO A 204 6.35 0.65 19.49
C PRO A 204 7.64 1.32 18.96
N ASP A 205 8.15 2.30 19.70
CA ASP A 205 9.35 3.05 19.29
C ASP A 205 10.61 2.17 19.24
N SER A 206 10.68 1.12 20.07
CA SER A 206 11.78 0.14 20.05
C SER A 206 11.90 -0.61 18.72
N ILE A 207 10.78 -0.92 18.07
CA ILE A 207 10.78 -1.54 16.73
C ILE A 207 10.98 -0.46 15.66
N PHE A 208 10.34 0.69 15.82
CA PHE A 208 10.46 1.81 14.89
C PHE A 208 11.89 2.37 14.80
N ALA A 209 12.72 2.21 15.84
CA ALA A 209 14.13 2.58 15.83
C ALA A 209 14.90 1.94 14.64
N LYS A 210 14.48 0.77 14.14
CA LYS A 210 15.07 0.15 12.94
C LYS A 210 14.83 0.96 11.67
N TYR A 211 13.67 1.63 11.58
CA TYR A 211 13.33 2.53 10.48
C TYR A 211 14.11 3.83 10.61
N ILE A 212 14.23 4.38 11.82
CA ILE A 212 15.06 5.56 12.10
C ILE A 212 16.51 5.32 11.69
N ALA A 213 17.08 4.16 12.03
CA ALA A 213 18.42 3.76 11.63
C ALA A 213 18.60 3.69 10.10
N ARG A 214 17.50 3.65 9.35
CA ARG A 214 17.47 3.63 7.88
C ARG A 214 17.02 4.97 7.26
N GLY A 215 17.14 6.05 8.02
CA GLY A 215 16.98 7.42 7.51
C GLY A 215 15.59 8.03 7.69
N ILE A 216 14.64 7.28 8.26
CA ILE A 216 13.34 7.83 8.62
C ILE A 216 13.48 8.77 9.82
N LYS A 217 12.87 9.95 9.83
CA LYS A 217 12.99 10.93 10.93
C LYS A 217 11.92 10.76 11.99
N SER A 218 10.70 10.40 11.58
CA SER A 218 9.55 10.26 12.48
C SER A 218 8.43 9.48 11.82
N LYS A 219 7.48 8.95 12.62
CA LYS A 219 6.29 8.26 12.08
C LYS A 219 5.44 9.17 11.19
N ASN A 220 5.43 10.48 11.46
CA ASN A 220 4.62 11.45 10.72
C ASN A 220 5.03 11.57 9.24
N GLU A 221 6.30 11.33 8.89
CA GLU A 221 6.70 11.41 7.49
C GLU A 221 6.17 10.22 6.66
N LEU A 222 5.72 9.16 7.31
CA LEU A 222 5.08 7.99 6.70
C LEU A 222 3.56 8.18 6.60
N ILE A 223 3.03 9.35 6.94
CA ILE A 223 1.59 9.61 6.96
C ILE A 223 1.33 10.91 6.21
N ILE A 224 0.50 10.85 5.18
CA ILE A 224 -0.13 12.04 4.63
C ILE A 224 -1.34 12.31 5.51
N SER A 225 -1.46 13.52 6.04
CA SER A 225 -2.60 13.85 6.91
C SER A 225 -3.91 13.81 6.12
N LYS A 226 -5.03 13.59 6.81
CA LYS A 226 -6.35 13.64 6.16
C LYS A 226 -6.58 15.01 5.51
N ALA A 227 -6.31 16.10 6.24
CA ALA A 227 -6.46 17.45 5.75
C ALA A 227 -5.60 17.73 4.50
N GLU A 228 -4.34 17.29 4.50
CA GLU A 228 -3.44 17.43 3.35
C GLU A 228 -3.95 16.66 2.13
N ARG A 229 -4.43 15.42 2.32
CA ARG A 229 -4.99 14.62 1.23
C ARG A 229 -6.32 15.17 0.73
N ASP A 230 -7.15 15.72 1.61
CA ASP A 230 -8.42 16.35 1.22
C ASP A 230 -8.20 17.66 0.46
N ALA A 231 -7.16 18.42 0.80
CA ALA A 231 -6.73 19.59 0.04
C ALA A 231 -6.11 19.24 -1.33
N ASN A 232 -5.59 18.02 -1.47
CA ASN A 232 -4.94 17.52 -2.69
C ASN A 232 -5.55 16.16 -3.11
N PRO A 233 -6.83 16.14 -3.53
CA PRO A 233 -7.56 14.91 -3.76
C PRO A 233 -7.00 14.13 -4.94
N LEU A 234 -6.94 12.81 -4.79
CA LEU A 234 -6.66 11.90 -5.91
C LEU A 234 -7.96 11.58 -6.65
N GLN A 235 -7.81 11.15 -7.88
CA GLN A 235 -8.91 10.66 -8.71
C GLN A 235 -8.80 9.14 -8.88
N CYS A 236 -9.93 8.44 -8.71
CA CYS A 236 -10.03 6.99 -8.87
C CYS A 236 -11.36 6.58 -9.51
N ASN A 237 -11.40 5.42 -10.18
CA ASN A 237 -12.58 4.85 -10.83
C ASN A 237 -13.04 3.56 -10.11
N GLY A 238 -13.40 3.72 -8.84
CA GLY A 238 -13.65 2.59 -7.95
C GLY A 238 -12.33 2.09 -7.37
N GLU A 239 -11.77 1.02 -7.93
CA GLU A 239 -10.56 0.38 -7.39
C GLU A 239 -9.27 1.06 -7.89
N ASN A 240 -9.21 1.57 -9.12
CA ASN A 240 -7.97 2.06 -9.69
C ASN A 240 -7.86 3.58 -9.63
N PHE A 241 -6.64 4.08 -9.44
CA PHE A 241 -6.35 5.49 -9.66
C PHE A 241 -6.42 5.83 -11.15
N THR A 242 -6.86 7.05 -11.50
CA THR A 242 -7.00 7.47 -12.91
C THR A 242 -5.67 7.74 -13.60
N LYS A 243 -4.59 7.87 -12.83
CA LYS A 243 -3.21 7.97 -13.32
C LYS A 243 -2.26 7.28 -12.34
N ASN A 244 -1.02 7.04 -12.79
CA ASN A 244 0.04 6.59 -11.92
C ASN A 244 0.55 7.76 -11.04
N TYR A 245 0.12 7.80 -9.78
CA TYR A 245 0.59 8.81 -8.83
C TYR A 245 1.98 8.51 -8.28
N ASP A 246 2.46 7.28 -8.40
CA ASP A 246 3.78 6.88 -7.89
C ASP A 246 4.93 7.41 -8.75
N SER A 247 4.69 7.63 -10.04
CA SER A 247 5.64 8.30 -10.93
C SER A 247 5.69 9.82 -10.77
N ASP A 248 4.79 10.41 -9.98
CA ASP A 248 4.66 11.86 -9.83
C ASP A 248 5.24 12.30 -8.47
N PRO A 249 6.49 12.83 -8.45
CA PRO A 249 7.17 13.17 -7.19
C PRO A 249 6.45 14.26 -6.39
N SER A 250 5.57 15.04 -7.02
CA SER A 250 4.79 16.08 -6.34
C SER A 250 3.83 15.52 -5.28
N PHE A 251 3.44 14.25 -5.39
CA PHE A 251 2.56 13.59 -4.43
C PHE A 251 3.29 13.06 -3.20
N GLY A 252 4.63 12.93 -3.28
CA GLY A 252 5.46 12.48 -2.17
C GLY A 252 4.97 11.17 -1.54
N ASN A 253 4.54 10.20 -2.36
CA ASN A 253 3.91 8.96 -1.90
C ASN A 253 4.85 8.04 -1.12
N TYR A 254 6.17 8.22 -1.22
CA TYR A 254 7.17 7.30 -0.67
C TYR A 254 8.19 8.00 0.22
N VAL A 255 8.76 7.21 1.12
CA VAL A 255 10.00 7.50 1.85
C VAL A 255 11.01 6.42 1.48
N PHE A 256 12.24 6.83 1.17
CA PHE A 256 13.33 5.93 0.77
C PHE A 256 14.21 5.59 1.97
N LEU A 257 14.55 4.30 2.09
CA LEU A 257 15.33 3.75 3.19
C LEU A 257 16.79 3.59 2.79
N SER A 258 17.71 3.96 3.68
CA SER A 258 19.16 3.76 3.47
C SER A 258 19.59 2.33 3.77
N GLY A 259 20.77 1.93 3.30
CA GLY A 259 21.39 0.64 3.64
C GLY A 259 20.66 -0.57 3.08
N TYR A 260 20.04 -0.44 1.89
CA TYR A 260 19.41 -1.56 1.20
C TYR A 260 20.44 -2.63 0.78
N THR A 261 20.15 -3.90 1.05
CA THR A 261 21.04 -5.06 0.80
C THR A 261 20.50 -6.02 -0.25
N GLY A 262 19.32 -5.76 -0.83
CA GLY A 262 18.63 -6.72 -1.68
C GLY A 262 19.26 -6.98 -3.06
N ASP A 263 20.27 -6.21 -3.49
CA ASP A 263 20.94 -6.38 -4.80
C ASP A 263 22.27 -7.16 -4.74
N THR A 264 22.65 -7.78 -3.60
CA THR A 264 23.98 -8.39 -3.44
C THR A 264 24.25 -9.67 -4.25
N ALA A 265 23.45 -9.98 -5.26
CA ALA A 265 23.85 -10.86 -6.36
C ALA A 265 24.39 -10.01 -7.53
N SER A 266 25.60 -9.49 -7.38
CA SER A 266 26.41 -9.08 -8.54
C SER A 266 27.82 -9.63 -8.40
N PRO A 267 28.23 -10.59 -9.24
CA PRO A 267 29.63 -10.79 -9.52
C PRO A 267 30.03 -10.08 -10.84
N SER A 268 31.14 -9.35 -10.71
CA SER A 268 32.01 -8.80 -11.74
C SER A 268 31.62 -7.46 -12.39
N SER A 269 32.20 -6.42 -11.79
CA SER A 269 32.81 -5.31 -12.51
C SER A 269 33.64 -5.81 -13.70
N ASN A 270 33.12 -5.64 -14.92
CA ASN A 270 34.00 -5.49 -16.09
C ASN A 270 34.37 -4.01 -16.18
N SER A 271 35.41 -3.65 -15.42
CA SER A 271 36.17 -2.43 -15.62
C SER A 271 37.01 -2.60 -16.90
N SER A 272 36.45 -2.27 -18.05
CA SER A 272 37.26 -1.89 -19.22
C SER A 272 37.66 -0.43 -19.06
N ASN A 273 38.81 -0.23 -18.41
CA ASN A 273 39.52 1.03 -18.31
C ASN A 273 39.95 1.47 -19.74
N PRO A 274 39.77 2.74 -20.15
CA PRO A 274 40.26 3.23 -21.43
C PRO A 274 41.70 3.75 -21.28
N SER A 275 42.65 3.23 -22.06
CA SER A 275 43.77 4.05 -22.59
C SER A 275 44.71 3.25 -23.51
N SER A 276 44.92 3.85 -24.69
CA SER A 276 46.15 3.96 -25.48
C SER A 276 47.07 2.73 -25.67
N GLN A 277 47.29 2.35 -26.93
CA GLN A 277 48.52 2.68 -27.68
C GLN A 277 48.54 1.94 -29.03
N ASN A 278 48.63 2.71 -30.13
CA ASN A 278 49.32 2.28 -31.36
C ASN A 278 50.83 2.48 -31.11
N PRO A 279 51.79 1.76 -31.74
CA PRO A 279 51.97 1.81 -33.20
C PRO A 279 52.69 0.59 -33.87
N ALA A 280 52.92 0.76 -35.19
CA ALA A 280 54.05 0.26 -36.00
C ALA A 280 53.92 -1.15 -36.62
N GLU A 281 53.72 -1.21 -37.95
CA GLU A 281 54.76 -1.41 -38.98
C GLU A 281 55.15 -2.88 -39.16
N THR A 282 54.69 -3.47 -40.27
CA THR A 282 55.29 -4.69 -40.83
C THR A 282 55.63 -4.42 -42.28
N GLY A 283 56.90 -4.13 -42.53
CA GLY A 283 57.50 -4.05 -43.86
C GLY A 283 58.72 -4.95 -43.95
N GLY A 284 58.66 -5.95 -44.83
CA GLY A 284 59.78 -6.27 -45.73
C GLY A 284 60.65 -7.50 -45.47
N ASN A 285 60.61 -8.39 -46.49
CA ASN A 285 61.66 -9.25 -47.06
C ASN A 285 61.60 -10.75 -46.70
N GLY A 286 61.64 -11.70 -47.65
CA GLY A 286 61.74 -11.64 -49.11
C GLY A 286 61.87 -13.04 -49.74
N ILE A 287 61.60 -13.11 -51.06
CA ILE A 287 62.22 -13.95 -52.11
C ILE A 287 62.29 -15.49 -51.91
N SER A 288 61.56 -16.23 -52.76
CA SER A 288 62.17 -17.09 -53.83
C SER A 288 61.11 -17.80 -54.69
N ARG A 289 61.32 -17.75 -56.01
CA ARG A 289 60.61 -18.46 -57.09
C ARG A 289 61.04 -19.93 -57.17
N GLU A 290 60.10 -20.81 -57.52
CA GLU A 290 60.18 -21.99 -58.39
C GLU A 290 58.72 -22.51 -58.48
N GLY A 291 58.08 -22.88 -59.60
CA GLY A 291 58.54 -23.36 -60.89
C GLY A 291 58.02 -24.80 -61.08
N GLY A 292 56.92 -24.98 -61.83
CA GLY A 292 56.56 -26.27 -62.45
C GLY A 292 55.20 -26.86 -62.08
N GLY A 293 54.38 -27.13 -63.10
CA GLY A 293 53.17 -27.95 -63.03
C GLY A 293 51.92 -27.26 -63.57
#